data_AF-A0A1I8CPA6-F1
#
_entry.id   AF-A0A1I8CPA6-F1
#
_cell.length_a   1.000
_cell.length_b   1.000
_cell.length_c   1.000
_cell.angle_alpha   90.00
_cell.angle_beta   90.00
_cell.angle_gamma   90.00
#
_symmetry.space_group_name_H-M   'P 1'
#
loop_
_entity.id
_entity.type
_entity.pdbx_description
1 polymer ?
#
loop_
_entity_poly.entity_id
_entity_poly.type
_entity_poly.pdbx_seq_one_letter_code
_entity_poly.pdbx_strand_id
1 'polypeptide(L)'
;MAAGFKGDRVPFIFTPDMEFVIKNCLEEGSDGYHYFVNDCCDAFNLIRKNCSILLNALKLMKSSGIPNLSENSIAFVENNLQLTLSDEEAMAYFTRMIEESVNSVFPRLNFLIHHVANQVKKPFKSNMEE
;
A
#
# COMPACT_ATOMS: atom_id res chain seq x y z
N MET A 1 -0.91 -25.24 -15.25
CA MET A 1 0.27 -24.51 -15.77
C MET A 1 -0.14 -23.07 -16.06
N ALA A 2 -0.10 -22.24 -15.02
CA ALA A 2 0.00 -20.78 -15.10
C ALA A 2 0.77 -20.42 -13.83
N ALA A 3 2.09 -20.34 -13.97
CA ALA A 3 2.99 -19.90 -12.91
C ALA A 3 2.70 -18.41 -12.67
N GLY A 4 1.66 -18.14 -11.89
CA GLY A 4 1.33 -16.80 -11.42
C GLY A 4 2.45 -16.36 -10.52
N PHE A 5 3.32 -15.50 -11.04
CA PHE A 5 4.36 -14.82 -10.30
C PHE A 5 3.80 -14.32 -8.96
N LYS A 6 4.12 -15.02 -7.88
CA LYS A 6 4.11 -14.47 -6.52
C LYS A 6 5.31 -13.51 -6.43
N GLY A 7 5.25 -12.43 -7.20
CA GLY A 7 6.24 -11.36 -7.12
C GLY A 7 6.04 -10.68 -5.78
N ASP A 8 7.08 -10.68 -4.96
CA ASP A 8 7.14 -10.05 -3.65
C ASP A 8 6.49 -8.67 -3.68
N ARG A 9 5.29 -8.60 -3.10
CA ARG A 9 4.51 -7.37 -3.00
C ARG A 9 5.12 -6.55 -1.88
N VAL A 10 5.44 -5.29 -2.17
CA VAL A 10 5.81 -4.34 -1.13
C VAL A 10 4.67 -4.21 -0.11
N PRO A 11 5.00 -3.99 1.18
CA PRO A 11 3.99 -3.79 2.22
C PRO A 11 3.02 -2.65 1.89
N PHE A 12 3.57 -1.52 1.39
CA PHE A 12 2.81 -0.36 0.95
C PHE A 12 3.33 0.17 -0.38
N ILE A 13 2.46 0.88 -1.11
CA ILE A 13 2.91 1.73 -2.21
C ILE A 13 3.47 3.00 -1.59
N PHE A 14 4.77 3.02 -1.38
CA PHE A 14 5.48 4.19 -0.88
C PHE A 14 6.82 4.29 -1.60
N THR A 15 7.04 5.40 -2.32
CA THR A 15 8.16 5.55 -3.25
C THR A 15 9.13 6.63 -2.76
N PRO A 16 10.39 6.63 -3.22
CA PRO A 16 11.34 7.69 -2.88
C PRO A 16 10.87 9.10 -3.28
N ASP A 17 10.10 9.23 -4.36
CA ASP A 17 9.56 10.52 -4.78
C ASP A 17 8.51 11.04 -3.78
N MET A 18 7.67 10.14 -3.26
CA MET A 18 6.72 10.47 -2.19
C MET A 18 7.46 10.85 -0.90
N GLU A 19 8.49 10.08 -0.53
CA GLU A 19 9.35 10.39 0.62
C GLU A 19 10.02 11.77 0.47
N PHE A 20 10.55 12.07 -0.72
CA PHE A 20 11.16 13.36 -1.04
C PHE A 20 10.16 14.50 -0.84
N VAL A 21 8.95 14.38 -1.38
CA VAL A 21 7.91 15.41 -1.19
C VAL A 21 7.59 15.58 0.29
N ILE A 22 7.39 14.50 1.04
CA ILE A 22 7.06 14.55 2.48
C ILE A 22 8.17 15.24 3.28
N LYS A 23 9.45 14.89 3.01
CA LYS A 23 10.62 15.51 3.67
C LYS A 23 10.71 17.02 3.43
N ASN A 24 10.23 17.50 2.29
CA ASN A 24 10.35 18.89 1.86
C ASN A 24 9.02 19.67 1.89
N CYS A 25 7.94 19.09 2.40
CA CYS A 25 6.60 19.72 2.39
C CYS A 25 6.38 20.68 3.58
N LEU A 26 7.16 20.54 4.64
CA LEU A 26 7.04 21.37 5.85
C LEU A 26 8.11 22.47 5.90
N GLU A 27 7.94 23.43 6.81
CA GLU A 27 8.85 24.56 6.99
C GLU A 27 10.28 24.10 7.32
N GLU A 28 11.28 24.91 6.91
CA GLU A 28 12.69 24.65 7.18
C GLU A 28 12.95 24.41 8.67
N GLY A 29 13.49 23.24 9.01
CA GLY A 29 13.79 22.83 10.39
C GLY A 29 12.81 21.82 11.01
N SER A 30 11.72 21.49 10.32
CA SER A 30 10.81 20.41 10.73
C SER A 30 11.19 19.07 10.09
N ASP A 31 11.11 17.98 10.87
CA ASP A 31 11.31 16.62 10.36
C ASP A 31 9.97 16.07 9.85
N GLY A 32 9.58 16.50 8.64
CA GLY A 32 8.32 16.10 8.03
C GLY A 32 8.18 14.59 7.80
N TYR A 33 9.30 13.88 7.65
CA TYR A 33 9.28 12.43 7.54
C TYR A 33 8.96 11.76 8.87
N HIS A 34 9.61 12.20 9.97
CA HIS A 34 9.31 11.69 11.30
C HIS A 34 7.86 11.96 11.71
N TYR A 35 7.33 13.15 11.40
CA TYR A 35 5.92 13.47 11.63
C TYR A 35 4.98 12.53 10.85
N PHE A 36 5.25 12.32 9.55
CA PHE A 36 4.50 11.39 8.72
C PHE A 36 4.49 9.96 9.28
N VAL A 37 5.64 9.44 9.70
CA VAL A 37 5.76 8.09 10.27
C VAL A 37 4.93 7.97 11.56
N ASN A 38 5.02 8.96 12.46
CA ASN A 38 4.25 8.95 13.71
C ASN A 38 2.73 8.99 13.45
N ASP A 39 2.26 9.89 12.58
CA ASP A 39 0.84 9.96 12.21
C ASP A 39 0.33 8.64 11.62
N CYS A 40 1.13 7.97 10.79
CA CYS A 40 0.79 6.67 10.23
C CYS A 40 0.69 5.58 11.30
N CYS A 41 1.63 5.56 12.24
CA CYS A 41 1.67 4.64 13.37
C CYS A 41 0.47 4.84 14.31
N ASP A 42 0.12 6.08 14.61
CA ASP A 42 -1.05 6.43 15.43
C ASP A 42 -2.35 6.01 14.74
N ALA A 43 -2.47 6.28 13.43
CA ALA A 43 -3.61 5.83 12.65
C ALA A 43 -3.73 4.30 12.61
N PHE A 44 -2.61 3.59 12.46
CA PHE A 44 -2.59 2.13 12.48
C PHE A 44 -3.09 1.58 13.83
N ASN A 45 -2.59 2.11 14.94
CA ASN A 45 -3.05 1.73 16.28
C ASN A 45 -4.52 2.08 16.52
N LEU A 46 -5.00 3.22 16.02
CA LEU A 46 -6.41 3.58 16.10
C LEU A 46 -7.30 2.57 15.36
N ILE A 47 -6.91 2.16 14.16
CA ILE A 47 -7.64 1.14 13.38
C ILE A 47 -7.61 -0.22 14.10
N ARG A 48 -6.46 -0.63 14.65
CA ARG A 48 -6.30 -1.88 15.41
C ARG A 48 -7.25 -1.96 16.59
N LYS A 49 -7.30 -0.90 17.40
CA LYS A 49 -8.19 -0.78 18.58
C LYS A 49 -9.66 -0.82 18.20
N ASN A 50 -10.00 -0.38 16.99
CA ASN A 50 -11.38 -0.32 16.48
C ASN A 50 -11.65 -1.35 15.36
N CYS A 51 -10.86 -2.43 15.29
CA CYS A 51 -10.88 -3.38 14.16
C CYS A 51 -12.24 -4.04 13.95
N SER A 52 -13.03 -4.23 15.01
CA SER A 52 -14.36 -4.83 14.94
C SER A 52 -15.29 -4.08 14.00
N ILE A 53 -15.23 -2.74 13.96
CA ILE A 53 -16.04 -1.90 13.07
C ILE A 53 -15.67 -2.20 11.61
N LEU A 54 -14.37 -2.18 11.30
CA LEU A 54 -13.85 -2.47 9.97
C LEU A 54 -14.21 -3.89 9.51
N LEU A 55 -13.96 -4.89 10.35
CA LEU A 55 -14.20 -6.30 10.02
C LEU A 55 -15.69 -6.60 9.86
N ASN A 56 -16.55 -6.01 10.70
CA ASN A 56 -18.00 -6.16 10.55
C ASN A 56 -18.52 -5.50 9.28
N ALA A 57 -18.02 -4.31 8.93
CA ALA A 57 -18.36 -3.66 7.66
C ALA A 57 -17.97 -4.55 6.45
N LEU A 58 -16.78 -5.14 6.47
CA LEU A 58 -16.35 -6.08 5.42
C LEU A 58 -17.22 -7.35 5.36
N LYS A 59 -17.66 -7.90 6.50
CA LYS A 59 -18.58 -9.05 6.55
C LYS A 59 -19.96 -8.71 5.98
N LEU A 60 -20.46 -7.50 6.23
CA LEU A 60 -21.71 -7.02 5.65
C LEU A 60 -21.58 -6.86 4.13
N MET A 61 -20.51 -6.20 3.68
CA MET A 61 -20.18 -6.05 2.25
C MET A 61 -20.06 -7.39 1.51
N LYS A 62 -19.45 -8.39 2.15
CA LYS A 62 -19.41 -9.77 1.63
C LYS A 62 -20.82 -10.32 1.44
N SER A 63 -21.68 -10.14 2.42
CA SER A 63 -23.08 -10.61 2.39
C SER A 63 -23.91 -9.91 1.31
N SER A 64 -23.54 -8.68 0.94
CA SER A 64 -24.13 -7.94 -0.18
C SER A 64 -23.64 -8.40 -1.57
N GLY A 65 -22.76 -9.39 -1.65
CA GLY A 65 -22.31 -9.96 -2.92
C GLY A 65 -21.22 -9.17 -3.64
N ILE A 66 -20.42 -8.35 -2.93
CA ILE A 66 -19.30 -7.63 -3.54
C ILE A 66 -18.28 -8.63 -4.13
N PRO A 67 -18.00 -8.54 -5.44
CA PRO A 67 -17.03 -9.43 -6.08
C PRO A 67 -15.63 -9.32 -5.44
N ASN A 68 -14.92 -10.45 -5.37
CA ASN A 68 -13.57 -10.57 -4.80
C ASN A 68 -13.43 -10.34 -3.28
N LEU A 69 -14.53 -10.06 -2.57
CA LEU A 69 -14.54 -10.02 -1.11
C LEU A 69 -14.92 -11.40 -0.55
N SER A 70 -13.90 -12.17 -0.15
CA SER A 70 -14.04 -13.53 0.39
C SER A 70 -13.71 -13.59 1.87
N GLU A 71 -14.02 -14.70 2.54
CA GLU A 71 -13.58 -14.91 3.94
C GLU A 71 -12.06 -14.83 4.05
N ASN A 72 -11.32 -15.36 3.07
CA ASN A 72 -9.87 -15.27 3.03
C ASN A 72 -9.38 -13.82 2.89
N SER A 73 -10.12 -12.98 2.14
CA SER A 73 -9.81 -11.56 1.99
C SER A 73 -10.01 -10.81 3.32
N ILE A 74 -11.06 -11.15 4.09
CA ILE A 74 -11.32 -10.56 5.41
C ILE A 74 -10.27 -11.02 6.42
N ALA A 75 -9.97 -12.32 6.45
CA ALA A 75 -8.92 -12.88 7.30
C ALA A 75 -7.54 -12.28 6.96
N PHE A 76 -7.28 -12.00 5.68
CA PHE A 76 -6.08 -11.27 5.27
C PHE A 76 -6.03 -9.88 5.92
N VAL A 77 -7.11 -9.10 5.89
CA VAL A 77 -7.15 -7.79 6.56
C VAL A 77 -6.91 -7.92 8.05
N GLU A 78 -7.61 -8.84 8.73
CA GLU A 78 -7.45 -9.08 10.17
C GLU A 78 -6.00 -9.47 10.55
N ASN A 79 -5.39 -10.36 9.78
CA ASN A 79 -3.99 -10.75 9.99
C ASN A 79 -3.02 -9.57 9.82
N ASN A 80 -3.27 -8.66 8.87
CA ASN A 80 -2.43 -7.48 8.68
C ASN A 80 -2.60 -6.42 9.77
N LEU A 81 -3.65 -6.49 10.61
CA LEU A 81 -3.79 -5.58 11.75
C LEU A 81 -2.87 -5.97 12.92
N GLN A 82 -2.32 -7.19 12.94
CA GLN A 82 -1.36 -7.63 13.96
C GLN A 82 -1.90 -7.46 15.40
N LEU A 83 -3.16 -7.81 15.63
CA LEU A 83 -3.92 -7.51 16.85
C LEU A 83 -3.31 -8.05 18.16
N THR A 84 -2.34 -8.96 18.08
CA THR A 84 -1.64 -9.53 19.23
C THR A 84 -0.47 -8.68 19.75
N LEU A 85 0.03 -7.73 18.95
CA LEU A 85 1.15 -6.87 19.34
C LEU A 85 0.69 -5.79 20.33
N SER A 86 1.60 -5.30 21.17
CA SER A 86 1.37 -4.05 21.91
C SER A 86 1.29 -2.85 20.97
N ASP A 87 0.88 -1.68 21.48
CA ASP A 87 0.87 -0.45 20.69
C ASP A 87 2.28 -0.09 20.21
N GLU A 88 3.30 -0.22 21.06
CA GLU A 88 4.70 0.08 20.72
C GLU A 88 5.27 -0.92 19.71
N GLU A 89 4.99 -2.22 19.89
CA GLU A 89 5.39 -3.26 18.95
C GLU A 89 4.76 -3.06 17.58
N ALA A 90 3.50 -2.60 17.55
CA ALA A 90 2.78 -2.29 16.32
C ALA A 90 3.37 -1.08 15.59
N MET A 91 3.76 -0.04 16.33
CA MET A 91 4.46 1.11 15.76
C MET A 91 5.78 0.67 15.13
N ALA A 92 6.60 -0.10 15.85
CA ALA A 92 7.86 -0.61 15.32
C ALA A 92 7.66 -1.49 14.07
N TYR A 93 6.64 -2.36 14.10
CA TYR A 93 6.25 -3.17 12.96
C TYR A 93 5.85 -2.33 11.75
N PHE A 94 5.02 -1.30 11.94
CA PHE A 94 4.54 -0.44 10.87
C PHE A 94 5.65 0.44 10.29
N THR A 95 6.52 1.01 11.15
CA THR A 95 7.72 1.76 10.71
C THR A 95 8.61 0.91 9.82
N ARG A 96 8.89 -0.34 10.21
CA ARG A 96 9.68 -1.26 9.36
C ARG A 96 9.02 -1.49 8.00
N MET A 97 7.70 -1.66 7.94
CA MET A 97 6.98 -1.80 6.67
C MET A 97 7.10 -0.54 5.79
N ILE A 98 7.08 0.66 6.37
CA ILE A 98 7.30 1.92 5.65
C ILE A 98 8.72 1.93 5.05
N GLU A 99 9.74 1.61 5.86
CA GLU A 99 11.14 1.57 5.42
C GLU A 99 11.38 0.52 4.32
N GLU A 100 10.81 -0.67 4.47
CA GLU A 100 10.86 -1.73 3.45
C GLU A 100 10.21 -1.27 2.14
N SER A 101 9.13 -0.48 2.23
CA SER A 101 8.42 0.02 1.06
C SER A 101 9.24 1.07 0.28
N VAL A 102 9.86 2.04 0.96
CA VAL A 102 10.73 3.06 0.33
C VAL A 102 11.95 2.43 -0.34
N ASN A 103 12.61 1.52 0.38
CA ASN A 103 13.85 0.90 -0.05
C ASN A 103 13.62 -0.12 -1.18
N SER A 104 12.38 -0.57 -1.38
CA SER A 104 12.07 -1.52 -2.45
C SER A 104 12.27 -0.91 -3.84
N VAL A 105 13.06 -1.59 -4.66
CA VAL A 105 13.25 -1.32 -6.09
C VAL A 105 12.05 -1.75 -6.94
N PHE A 106 11.14 -2.55 -6.40
CA PHE A 106 10.11 -3.23 -7.16
C PHE A 106 9.00 -2.29 -7.69
N PRO A 107 8.43 -1.36 -6.89
CA PRO A 107 7.46 -0.40 -7.41
C PRO A 107 8.03 0.42 -8.56
N ARG A 108 9.30 0.84 -8.47
CA ARG A 108 9.99 1.59 -9.52
C ARG A 108 10.06 0.81 -10.83
N LEU A 109 10.43 -0.47 -10.77
CA LEU A 109 10.48 -1.33 -11.96
C LEU A 109 9.08 -1.59 -12.53
N ASN A 110 8.08 -1.81 -11.68
CA ASN A 110 6.70 -1.99 -12.13
C ASN A 110 6.17 -0.73 -12.83
N PHE A 111 6.40 0.46 -12.27
CA PHE A 111 6.04 1.73 -12.90
C PHE A 111 6.80 1.97 -14.21
N LEU A 112 8.10 1.64 -14.28
CA LEU A 112 8.88 1.75 -15.50
C LEU A 112 8.33 0.85 -16.60
N ILE A 113 8.04 -0.42 -16.28
CA ILE A 113 7.46 -1.37 -17.24
C ILE A 113 6.08 -0.89 -17.70
N HIS A 114 5.23 -0.41 -16.78
CA HIS A 114 3.92 0.14 -17.14
C HIS A 114 4.04 1.39 -18.02
N HIS A 115 4.97 2.30 -17.73
CA HIS A 115 5.23 3.47 -18.55
C HIS A 115 5.71 3.06 -19.94
N VAL A 116 6.74 2.22 -20.05
CA VAL A 116 7.29 1.73 -21.32
C VAL A 116 6.22 0.97 -22.12
N ALA A 117 5.44 0.10 -21.48
CA ALA A 117 4.36 -0.63 -22.15
C ALA A 117 3.24 0.31 -22.67
N ASN A 118 2.95 1.40 -21.96
CA ASN A 118 2.00 2.41 -22.43
C ASN A 118 2.56 3.23 -23.61
N GLN A 119 3.87 3.51 -23.64
CA GLN A 119 4.53 4.14 -24.78
C GLN A 119 4.56 3.21 -26.00
N VAL A 120 4.83 1.92 -25.81
CA VAL A 120 4.86 0.92 -26.89
C VAL A 120 3.46 0.66 -27.46
N LYS A 121 2.39 0.77 -26.67
CA LYS A 121 0.99 0.66 -27.15
C LYS A 121 0.51 1.88 -27.96
N LYS A 122 1.23 3.01 -27.93
CA LYS A 122 0.94 4.20 -28.76
C LYS A 122 2.15 4.50 -29.66
N PRO A 123 2.39 3.72 -30.73
CA PRO A 123 2.17 4.28 -32.06
C PRO A 123 1.85 3.20 -33.12
N PHE A 124 0.58 2.85 -33.33
CA PHE A 124 0.12 2.27 -34.60
C PHE A 124 -1.40 2.41 -34.78
N LYS A 125 -1.92 3.63 -34.76
CA LYS A 125 -3.24 3.97 -35.35
C LYS A 125 -3.27 5.45 -35.72
N SER A 126 -2.68 5.78 -36.86
CA SER A 126 -3.11 6.89 -37.71
C SER A 126 -2.48 6.70 -39.08
N ASN A 127 -3.33 6.71 -40.11
CA ASN A 127 -3.03 6.81 -41.54
C ASN A 127 -3.00 5.49 -42.33
N MET A 128 -4.18 4.90 -42.52
CA MET A 128 -4.58 4.26 -43.79
C MET A 128 -6.11 4.34 -43.91
N GLU A 129 -6.62 5.55 -44.16
CA GLU A 129 -7.90 5.77 -44.85
C GLU A 129 -7.69 6.96 -45.79
N GLU A 130 -7.17 6.66 -46.98
CA GLU A 130 -7.46 7.35 -48.25
C GLU A 130 -7.61 6.27 -49.33
#